data_AF-A0A966QU22-F1
#
_entry.id   AF-A0A966QU22-F1
#
_cell.length_a   1.000
_cell.length_b   1.000
_cell.length_c   1.000
_cell.angle_alpha   90.00
_cell.angle_beta   90.00
_cell.angle_gamma   90.00
#
_symmetry.space_group_name_H-M   'P 1'
#
loop_
_entity.id
_entity.type
_entity.pdbx_description
1 polymer ?
#
loop_
_entity_poly.entity_id
_entity_poly.type
_entity_poly.pdbx_seq_one_letter_code
_entity_poly.pdbx_strand_id
1 'polypeptide(L)' 'MVAAQAHVAYLDHAATTPMRAEAIAAMQPYLVDHFANPSGSHRASRGARLAIDEARDEV' A
#
# COMPACT_ATOMS: atom_id res chain seq x y z
N MET A 1 -22.46 -1.59 11.15
CA MET A 1 -23.15 -0.38 10.65
C MET A 1 -22.24 0.29 9.65
N VAL A 2 -22.47 0.10 8.35
CA VAL A 2 -21.79 0.87 7.31
C VAL A 2 -22.56 2.19 7.21
N ALA A 3 -21.91 3.30 7.56
CA ALA A 3 -22.53 4.62 7.42
C ALA A 3 -22.89 4.85 5.95
N ALA A 4 -24.16 5.14 5.67
CA ALA A 4 -24.62 5.54 4.36
C ALA A 4 -23.86 6.80 3.94
N GLN A 5 -23.05 6.69 2.88
CA GLN A 5 -22.24 7.80 2.40
C GLN A 5 -23.15 8.78 1.67
N ALA A 6 -23.25 10.01 2.16
CA ALA A 6 -23.76 11.11 1.35
C ALA A 6 -22.89 11.20 0.09
N HIS A 7 -23.51 11.27 -1.09
CA HIS A 7 -22.80 11.26 -2.36
C HIS A 7 -22.10 12.61 -2.58
N VAL A 8 -20.94 12.78 -1.95
CA VAL A 8 -20.10 13.98 -2.10
C VAL A 8 -19.30 13.84 -3.39
N ALA A 9 -19.47 14.77 -4.31
CA ALA A 9 -18.57 14.89 -5.46
C ALA A 9 -17.21 15.39 -4.97
N TYR A 10 -16.18 14.55 -5.07
CA TYR A 10 -14.81 14.92 -4.72
C TYR A 10 -14.16 15.63 -5.91
N LEU A 11 -13.93 16.94 -5.78
CA LEU A 11 -13.42 17.79 -6.86
C LEU A 11 -11.99 18.29 -6.61
N ASP A 12 -11.27 17.69 -5.66
CA ASP A 12 -9.92 18.12 -5.24
C ASP A 12 -8.82 17.09 -5.59
N HIS A 13 -8.96 16.42 -6.74
CA HIS A 13 -7.99 15.44 -7.22
C HIS A 13 -6.59 16.02 -7.51
N ALA A 14 -6.49 17.34 -7.65
CA ALA A 14 -5.21 18.04 -7.80
C ALA A 14 -4.39 18.05 -6.50
N ALA A 15 -5.05 18.04 -5.32
CA ALA A 15 -4.36 18.01 -4.03
C ALA A 15 -3.99 16.58 -3.59
N THR A 16 -4.92 15.63 -3.74
CA THR A 16 -4.68 14.22 -3.46
C THR A 16 -5.73 13.34 -4.13
N THR A 17 -5.55 12.02 -4.12
CA THR A 17 -6.50 11.09 -4.72
C THR A 17 -6.82 9.96 -3.74
N PRO A 18 -8.08 9.48 -3.69
CA PRO A 18 -8.40 8.24 -3.01
C PRO A 18 -7.57 7.11 -3.60
N MET A 19 -7.03 6.25 -2.73
CA MET A 19 -6.30 5.07 -3.21
C MET A 19 -7.24 4.16 -4.01
N ARG A 20 -6.70 3.61 -5.09
CA ARG A 20 -7.35 2.54 -5.85
C ARG A 20 -7.45 1.28 -5.00
N ALA A 21 -8.50 0.49 -5.18
CA ALA A 21 -8.71 -0.73 -4.39
C ALA A 21 -7.54 -1.73 -4.57
N GLU A 22 -7.00 -1.83 -5.78
CA GLU A 22 -5.82 -2.64 -6.09
C GLU A 22 -4.56 -2.18 -5.34
N ALA A 23 -4.36 -0.88 -5.17
CA ALA A 23 -3.23 -0.34 -4.42
C ALA A 23 -3.36 -0.63 -2.92
N ILE A 24 -4.57 -0.54 -2.36
CA ILE A 24 -4.85 -0.91 -0.97
C ILE A 24 -4.57 -2.40 -0.77
N ALA A 25 -5.11 -3.25 -1.64
CA ALA A 25 -4.93 -4.70 -1.56
C ALA A 25 -3.46 -5.12 -1.68
N ALA A 26 -2.70 -4.51 -2.60
CA ALA A 26 -1.27 -4.76 -2.76
C ALA A 26 -0.45 -4.37 -1.53
N MET A 27 -0.84 -3.29 -0.84
CA MET A 27 -0.15 -2.84 0.37
C MET A 27 -0.51 -3.65 1.62
N GLN A 28 -1.70 -4.24 1.67
CA GLN A 28 -2.24 -4.88 2.87
C GLN A 28 -1.31 -5.94 3.49
N PRO A 29 -0.66 -6.85 2.74
CA PRO A 29 0.27 -7.83 3.31
C PRO A 29 1.42 -7.20 4.10
N TYR A 30 1.93 -6.03 3.68
CA TYR A 30 3.04 -5.34 4.35
C TYR A 30 2.62 -4.59 5.62
N LEU A 31 1.31 -4.35 5.77
CA LEU A 31 0.75 -3.72 6.97
C LEU A 31 0.45 -4.73 8.08
N VAL A 32 0.30 -6.02 7.75
CA VAL A 32 -0.13 -7.05 8.72
C VAL A 32 0.88 -8.18 8.92
N ASP A 33 1.46 -8.71 7.84
CA ASP A 33 2.27 -9.95 7.89
C ASP A 33 3.75 -9.72 7.54
N HIS A 34 4.04 -8.83 6.58
CA HIS A 34 5.38 -8.59 6.04
C HIS A 34 6.00 -7.27 6.53
N PHE A 35 5.92 -7.02 7.83
CA PHE A 35 6.35 -5.76 8.48
C PHE A 35 7.86 -5.64 8.75
N ALA A 36 8.67 -6.57 8.24
CA ALA A 36 10.11 -6.61 8.53
C ALA A 36 10.87 -5.43 7.90
N ASN A 37 11.86 -4.91 8.62
CA ASN A 37 12.74 -3.88 8.07
C ASN A 37 13.61 -4.45 6.92
N PRO A 38 13.55 -3.88 5.69
CA PRO A 38 14.30 -4.36 4.53
C PRO A 38 15.84 -4.17 4.61
N SER A 39 16.35 -3.44 5.61
CA SER A 39 17.79 -3.28 5.84
C SER A 39 18.42 -4.40 6.70
N GLY A 40 17.61 -5.26 7.32
CA GLY A 40 18.11 -6.38 8.12
C GLY A 40 18.69 -7.53 7.28
N SER A 41 19.45 -8.42 7.94
CA SER A 41 20.12 -9.56 7.28
C SER A 41 19.30 -10.87 7.31
N HIS A 42 18.20 -10.91 8.07
CA HIS A 42 17.41 -12.13 8.26
C HIS A 42 16.43 -12.39 7.09
N ARG A 43 15.85 -13.59 7.06
CA ARG A 43 14.98 -14.04 5.95
C ARG A 43 13.82 -13.09 5.68
N ALA A 44 13.11 -12.66 6.72
CA ALA A 44 11.97 -11.75 6.55
C ALA A 44 12.38 -10.38 5.96
N SER A 45 13.55 -9.83 6.33
CA SER A 45 14.08 -8.59 5.74
C SER A 45 14.37 -8.72 4.26
N ARG A 46 14.87 -9.88 3.82
CA ARG A 46 15.11 -10.14 2.39
C ARG A 46 13.81 -10.15 1.59
N GLY A 47 12.72 -10.67 2.16
CA GLY A 47 11.39 -10.60 1.54
C GLY A 47 10.90 -9.16 1.38
N ALA A 48 11.01 -8.34 2.45
CA ALA A 48 10.64 -6.93 2.39
C ALA A 48 11.50 -6.12 1.41
N ARG A 49 12.81 -6.44 1.30
CA ARG A 49 13.72 -5.83 0.32
C ARG A 49 13.25 -6.13 -1.11
N LEU A 50 12.98 -7.41 -1.41
CA LEU A 50 12.53 -7.83 -2.73
C LEU A 50 11.26 -7.10 -3.16
N ALA A 51 10.28 -6.98 -2.26
CA ALA A 51 9.04 -6.25 -2.54
C ALA A 51 9.27 -4.78 -2.91
N ILE A 52 10.25 -4.12 -2.28
CA ILE A 52 10.63 -2.74 -2.61
C ILE A 52 11.31 -2.68 -3.98
N ASP A 53 12.19 -3.63 -4.28
CA ASP A 53 12.93 -3.66 -5.54
C ASP A 53 11.97 -3.95 -6.72
N GLU A 54 11.06 -4.92 -6.58
CA GLU A 54 9.99 -5.20 -7.56
C GLU A 54 9.11 -3.97 -7.81
N ALA A 55 8.68 -3.28 -6.74
CA ALA A 55 7.87 -2.06 -6.87
C ALA A 55 8.62 -0.91 -7.56
N ARG A 56 9.96 -0.89 -7.55
CA ARG A 56 10.76 0.12 -8.26
C ARG A 56 10.93 -0.21 -9.73
N ASP A 57 10.97 -1.49 -10.08
CA ASP A 57 11.14 -1.94 -11.46
C ASP A 57 9.84 -1.78 -12.27
N GLU A 58 8.67 -1.78 -11.61
CA GLU A 58 7.36 -1.67 -12.25
C GLU A 58 6.81 -0.24 -12.41
N VAL A 59 7.51 0.79 -11.94
CA VAL A 59 7.08 2.21 -11.94
C VAL A 59 7.67 3.02 -13.09
#